data_AF-A0A549YGG0-F1
#
_entry.id   AF-A0A549YGG0-F1
#
_cell.length_a   1.000
_cell.length_b   1.000
_cell.length_c   1.000
_cell.angle_alpha   90.00
_cell.angle_beta   90.00
_cell.angle_gamma   90.00
#
_symmetry.space_group_name_H-M   'P 1'
#
loop_
_entity.id
_entity.type
_entity.pdbx_description
1 polymer ?
#
loop_
_entity_poly.entity_id
_entity_poly.type
_entity_poly.pdbx_seq_one_letter_code
_entity_poly.pdbx_strand_id
1 'polypeptide(L)'
;MIAFMNNRKGYLIIAIIIAVTVVVSFSSGEQQLYGNDKNDMKQVIKSVEGYENKTIHILEIKDIQNNRLVAFLSNGHPAYMQFWKNPDGNYKWQHVETSKDRPIAPFLVHLINHDVVGLMVVTNQENEAARMEIEVNGQTLRQPLNVHKYSVNWIKLPEANNGSYTLKYRYYDDKGNVLRDY
;
A
#
# COMPACT_ATOMS: atom_id res chain seq x y z
N MET A 1 0.00 -66.55 -21.24
CA MET A 1 -1.30 -65.90 -21.55
C MET A 1 -1.55 -64.89 -20.44
N ILE A 2 -1.35 -63.60 -20.73
CA ILE A 2 -1.48 -62.53 -19.73
C ILE A 2 -2.98 -62.26 -19.53
N ALA A 3 -3.46 -62.41 -18.31
CA ALA A 3 -4.85 -62.19 -17.95
C ALA A 3 -5.17 -60.69 -18.05
N PHE A 4 -6.01 -60.33 -19.02
CA PHE A 4 -6.62 -59.01 -19.13
C PHE A 4 -7.58 -58.81 -17.95
N MET A 5 -7.09 -58.17 -16.88
CA MET A 5 -7.93 -57.71 -15.78
C MET A 5 -9.02 -56.77 -16.31
N ASN A 6 -10.21 -56.89 -15.73
CA ASN A 6 -11.47 -56.27 -16.11
C ASN A 6 -11.39 -54.73 -16.30
N ASN A 7 -11.10 -54.28 -17.53
CA ASN A 7 -10.73 -52.90 -17.89
C ASN A 7 -11.76 -51.82 -17.53
N ARG A 8 -13.04 -52.17 -17.33
CA ARG A 8 -14.12 -51.18 -17.08
C ARG A 8 -13.94 -50.42 -15.76
N LYS A 9 -13.43 -51.07 -14.71
CA LYS A 9 -13.20 -50.42 -13.42
C LYS A 9 -11.98 -49.48 -13.44
N GLY A 10 -10.96 -49.81 -14.24
CA GLY A 10 -9.79 -48.96 -14.44
C GLY A 10 -10.11 -47.64 -15.13
N TYR A 11 -10.93 -47.69 -16.20
CA TYR A 11 -11.37 -46.47 -16.90
C TYR A 11 -12.25 -45.57 -16.02
N LEU A 12 -13.10 -46.15 -15.16
CA LEU A 12 -13.90 -45.38 -14.20
C LEU A 12 -13.02 -44.62 -13.19
N ILE A 13 -11.98 -45.26 -12.67
CA ILE A 13 -11.05 -44.62 -11.72
C ILE A 13 -10.29 -43.48 -12.40
N ILE A 14 -9.80 -43.69 -13.63
CA ILE A 14 -9.11 -42.65 -14.40
C ILE A 14 -10.05 -41.47 -14.69
N ALA A 15 -11.30 -41.74 -15.08
CA ALA A 15 -12.29 -40.69 -15.34
C ALA A 15 -12.61 -39.86 -14.09
N ILE A 16 -12.69 -40.50 -12.91
CA ILE A 16 -12.89 -39.81 -11.63
C ILE A 16 -11.68 -38.93 -11.29
N ILE A 17 -10.46 -39.42 -11.47
CA ILE A 17 -9.24 -38.64 -11.21
C ILE A 17 -9.18 -37.42 -12.14
N ILE A 18 -9.51 -37.57 -13.42
CA ILE A 18 -9.56 -36.46 -14.38
C ILE A 18 -10.66 -35.47 -13.97
N ALA A 19 -11.85 -35.94 -13.62
CA ALA A 19 -12.95 -35.07 -13.20
C ALA A 19 -12.61 -34.28 -11.93
N VAL A 20 -11.99 -34.92 -10.93
CA VAL A 20 -11.53 -34.24 -9.71
C VAL A 20 -10.44 -33.22 -10.04
N THR A 21 -9.48 -33.57 -10.89
CA THR A 21 -8.42 -32.63 -11.32
C THR A 21 -9.02 -31.41 -12.02
N VAL A 22 -9.97 -31.62 -12.94
CA VAL A 22 -10.68 -30.54 -13.63
C VAL A 22 -11.45 -29.68 -12.63
N VAL A 23 -12.23 -30.27 -11.74
CA VAL A 23 -12.99 -29.51 -10.73
C VAL A 23 -12.07 -28.70 -9.83
N VAL A 24 -10.95 -29.27 -9.37
CA VAL A 24 -9.96 -28.54 -8.57
C VAL A 24 -9.38 -27.38 -9.37
N SER A 25 -8.93 -27.61 -10.60
CA SER A 25 -8.34 -26.56 -11.47
C SER A 25 -9.32 -25.43 -11.82
N PHE A 26 -10.61 -25.72 -12.00
CA PHE A 26 -11.63 -24.70 -12.25
C PHE A 26 -12.13 -24.02 -10.97
N SER A 27 -12.01 -24.67 -9.81
CA SER A 27 -12.34 -24.09 -8.51
C SER A 27 -11.22 -23.23 -7.92
N SER A 28 -9.98 -23.47 -8.34
CA SER A 28 -8.80 -22.66 -8.03
C SER A 28 -8.72 -21.42 -8.93
N GLY A 29 -9.84 -20.76 -9.20
CA GLY A 29 -9.78 -19.37 -9.63
C GLY A 29 -9.16 -18.57 -8.50
N GLU A 30 -8.09 -17.82 -8.77
CA GLU A 30 -7.52 -16.90 -7.77
C GLU A 30 -8.66 -16.05 -7.20
N GLN A 31 -9.01 -16.25 -5.94
CA GLN A 31 -9.98 -15.40 -5.27
C GLN A 31 -9.41 -13.99 -5.31
N GLN A 32 -10.04 -13.13 -6.12
CA GLN A 32 -9.59 -11.76 -6.28
C GLN A 32 -9.70 -11.06 -4.92
N LEU A 33 -8.54 -10.73 -4.33
CA LEU A 33 -8.47 -10.04 -3.05
C LEU A 33 -8.83 -8.57 -3.23
N TYR A 34 -9.65 -8.04 -2.32
CA TYR A 34 -10.10 -6.64 -2.33
C TYR A 34 -9.77 -5.97 -1.00
N GLY A 35 -9.40 -4.69 -0.99
CA GLY A 35 -9.16 -3.92 0.24
C GLY A 35 -10.43 -3.35 0.86
N ASN A 36 -11.47 -4.17 1.04
CA ASN A 36 -12.77 -3.69 1.49
C ASN A 36 -12.80 -3.39 2.99
N ASP A 37 -12.11 -4.19 3.79
CA ASP A 37 -11.89 -3.94 5.21
C ASP A 37 -10.42 -4.07 5.62
N LYS A 38 -10.13 -3.78 6.90
CA LYS A 38 -8.76 -3.73 7.43
C LYS A 38 -8.03 -5.08 7.33
N ASN A 39 -8.73 -6.20 7.49
CA ASN A 39 -8.13 -7.53 7.38
C ASN A 39 -7.84 -7.83 5.91
N ASP A 40 -8.79 -7.54 5.02
CA ASP A 40 -8.57 -7.76 3.61
C ASP A 40 -7.41 -6.88 3.07
N MET A 41 -7.33 -5.61 3.50
CA MET A 41 -6.20 -4.73 3.16
C MET A 41 -4.86 -5.34 3.58
N LYS A 42 -4.77 -5.96 4.76
CA LYS A 42 -3.54 -6.65 5.18
C LYS A 42 -3.24 -7.87 4.31
N GLN A 43 -4.25 -8.61 3.88
CA GLN A 43 -4.08 -9.73 2.95
C GLN A 43 -3.59 -9.25 1.59
N VAL A 44 -4.20 -8.20 1.04
CA VAL A 44 -3.77 -7.58 -0.23
C VAL A 44 -2.34 -7.05 -0.11
N ILE A 45 -1.98 -6.36 0.97
CA ILE A 45 -0.61 -5.89 1.18
C ILE A 45 0.36 -7.08 1.17
N LYS A 46 0.05 -8.15 1.89
CA LYS A 46 0.90 -9.36 1.95
C LYS A 46 0.92 -10.17 0.66
N SER A 47 -0.04 -10.00 -0.25
CA SER A 47 0.00 -10.66 -1.56
C SER A 47 0.89 -9.93 -2.56
N VAL A 48 1.36 -8.72 -2.26
CA VAL A 48 2.31 -8.00 -3.12
C VAL A 48 3.72 -8.52 -2.89
N GLU A 49 4.45 -8.73 -3.99
CA GLU A 49 5.85 -9.15 -3.97
C GLU A 49 6.70 -8.28 -3.03
N GLY A 50 7.41 -8.92 -2.10
CA GLY A 50 8.27 -8.25 -1.12
C GLY A 50 7.58 -7.87 0.20
N TYR A 51 6.27 -8.14 0.34
CA TYR A 51 5.48 -7.86 1.55
C TYR A 51 4.97 -9.12 2.29
N GLU A 52 5.17 -10.31 1.75
CA GLU A 52 4.57 -11.58 2.19
C GLU A 52 4.83 -11.88 3.67
N ASN A 53 6.08 -11.66 4.08
CA ASN A 53 6.56 -11.92 5.43
C ASN A 53 6.69 -10.64 6.27
N LYS A 54 6.15 -9.51 5.79
CA LYS A 54 6.21 -8.24 6.50
C LYS A 54 5.12 -8.17 7.57
N THR A 55 5.47 -7.56 8.70
CA THR A 55 4.50 -7.11 9.69
C THR A 55 3.85 -5.84 9.18
N ILE A 56 2.51 -5.84 9.12
CA ILE A 56 1.72 -4.74 8.57
C ILE A 56 0.94 -4.07 9.70
N HIS A 57 1.23 -2.80 9.95
CA HIS A 57 0.52 -1.98 10.94
C HIS A 57 -0.16 -0.80 10.25
N ILE A 58 -1.46 -0.94 9.97
CA ILE A 58 -2.26 0.13 9.34
C ILE A 58 -2.51 1.25 10.36
N LEU A 59 -2.13 2.46 9.97
CA LEU A 59 -2.23 3.68 10.76
C LEU A 59 -3.49 4.47 10.45
N GLU A 60 -3.77 4.67 9.16
CA GLU A 60 -4.91 5.44 8.70
C GLU A 60 -5.47 4.83 7.41
N ILE A 61 -6.80 4.90 7.28
CA ILE A 61 -7.53 4.59 6.05
C ILE A 61 -8.33 5.84 5.71
N LYS A 62 -8.14 6.36 4.50
CA LYS A 62 -8.81 7.57 4.02
C LYS A 62 -9.40 7.33 2.64
N ASP A 63 -10.71 7.52 2.55
CA ASP A 63 -11.43 7.42 1.28
C ASP A 63 -11.58 8.82 0.65
N ILE A 64 -11.16 8.95 -0.62
CA ILE A 64 -11.28 10.18 -1.40
C ILE A 64 -11.80 9.82 -2.79
N GLN A 65 -13.02 10.27 -3.10
CA GLN A 65 -13.73 9.89 -4.33
C GLN A 65 -13.77 8.34 -4.47
N ASN A 66 -13.30 7.80 -5.59
CA ASN A 66 -13.21 6.36 -5.84
C ASN A 66 -11.88 5.75 -5.40
N ASN A 67 -11.09 6.44 -4.57
CA ASN A 67 -9.81 5.94 -4.08
C ASN A 67 -9.88 5.69 -2.57
N ARG A 68 -9.20 4.62 -2.14
CA ARG A 68 -8.91 4.36 -0.72
C ARG A 68 -7.41 4.37 -0.52
N LEU A 69 -6.98 5.21 0.40
CA LEU A 69 -5.58 5.49 0.69
C LEU A 69 -5.29 4.92 2.08
N VAL A 70 -4.34 4.00 2.15
CA VAL A 70 -3.99 3.28 3.38
C VAL A 70 -2.56 3.61 3.74
N ALA A 71 -2.39 4.39 4.81
CA ALA A 71 -1.09 4.62 5.41
C ALA A 71 -0.78 3.50 6.41
N PHE A 72 0.41 2.91 6.31
CA PHE A 72 0.79 1.80 7.17
C PHE A 72 2.30 1.76 7.45
N LEU A 73 2.69 0.88 8.36
CA LEU A 73 4.09 0.52 8.55
C LEU A 73 4.33 -0.91 8.04
N SER A 74 5.34 -1.08 7.20
CA SER A 74 5.86 -2.37 6.74
C SER A 74 7.15 -2.69 7.48
N ASN A 75 7.11 -3.66 8.39
CA ASN A 75 8.21 -3.92 9.35
C ASN A 75 8.67 -2.64 10.09
N GLY A 76 7.72 -1.78 10.48
CA GLY A 76 8.03 -0.52 11.16
C GLY A 76 8.47 0.63 10.25
N HIS A 77 8.64 0.39 8.94
CA HIS A 77 8.98 1.44 7.98
C HIS A 77 7.73 2.10 7.40
N PRO A 78 7.69 3.45 7.28
CA PRO A 78 6.62 4.18 6.61
C PRO A 78 6.30 3.65 5.21
N ALA A 79 5.01 3.42 4.96
CA ALA A 79 4.51 2.90 3.69
C ALA A 79 3.10 3.41 3.39
N TYR A 80 2.70 3.32 2.13
CA TYR A 80 1.31 3.53 1.75
C TYR A 80 0.86 2.62 0.62
N MET A 81 -0.44 2.34 0.59
CA MET A 81 -1.11 1.60 -0.47
C MET A 81 -2.34 2.38 -0.93
N GLN A 82 -2.57 2.35 -2.24
CA GLN A 82 -3.74 2.93 -2.88
C GLN A 82 -4.57 1.83 -3.53
N PHE A 83 -5.88 1.95 -3.33
CA PHE A 83 -6.90 1.15 -3.95
C PHE A 83 -7.86 2.02 -4.75
N TRP A 84 -8.44 1.45 -5.80
CA TRP A 84 -9.55 2.04 -6.55
C TRP A 84 -10.83 1.22 -6.38
N LYS A 85 -11.95 1.91 -6.20
CA LYS A 85 -13.28 1.30 -6.07
C LYS A 85 -13.85 0.96 -7.43
N ASN A 86 -14.08 -0.33 -7.68
CA ASN A 86 -14.70 -0.81 -8.91
C ASN A 86 -16.23 -0.60 -8.92
N PRO A 87 -16.92 -0.82 -10.07
CA PRO A 87 -18.37 -0.66 -10.16
C PRO A 87 -19.18 -1.54 -9.21
N ASP A 88 -18.65 -2.71 -8.82
CA ASP A 88 -19.27 -3.62 -7.85
C ASP A 88 -19.12 -3.12 -6.40
N GLY A 89 -18.40 -2.01 -6.20
CA GLY A 89 -18.15 -1.40 -4.90
C GLY A 89 -16.93 -1.94 -4.17
N ASN A 90 -16.13 -2.82 -4.78
CA ASN A 90 -14.94 -3.44 -4.22
C ASN A 90 -13.67 -2.62 -4.49
N TYR A 91 -12.77 -2.58 -3.52
CA TYR A 91 -11.51 -1.84 -3.62
C TYR A 91 -10.38 -2.72 -4.18
N LYS A 92 -9.94 -2.47 -5.41
CA LYS A 92 -8.82 -3.17 -6.06
C LYS A 92 -7.50 -2.43 -5.79
N TRP A 93 -6.45 -3.15 -5.43
CA TRP A 93 -5.11 -2.56 -5.28
C TRP A 93 -4.64 -1.95 -6.61
N GLN A 94 -3.99 -0.79 -6.52
CA GLN A 94 -3.43 -0.07 -7.66
C GLN A 94 -1.95 0.22 -7.48
N HIS A 95 -1.54 0.68 -6.30
CA HIS A 95 -0.18 1.12 -6.04
C HIS A 95 0.22 0.85 -4.60
N VAL A 96 1.50 0.57 -4.36
CA VAL A 96 2.08 0.49 -3.03
C VAL A 96 3.52 0.98 -3.05
N GLU A 97 3.89 1.73 -2.02
CA GLU A 97 5.23 2.27 -1.83
C GLU A 97 5.65 2.09 -0.37
N THR A 98 6.93 1.79 -0.13
CA THR A 98 7.54 1.78 1.21
C THR A 98 8.86 2.53 1.16
N SER A 99 9.08 3.41 2.13
CA SER A 99 10.36 4.07 2.32
C SER A 99 11.24 3.24 3.26
N LYS A 100 12.27 2.60 2.72
CA LYS A 100 13.19 1.77 3.52
C LYS A 100 14.13 2.66 4.34
N ASP A 101 14.45 2.21 5.55
CA ASP A 101 15.51 2.78 6.40
C ASP A 101 15.32 4.25 6.80
N ARG A 102 14.06 4.74 6.78
CA ARG A 102 13.73 6.09 7.23
C ARG A 102 12.59 6.06 8.24
N PRO A 103 12.67 6.84 9.34
CA PRO A 103 11.60 6.91 10.33
C PRO A 103 10.44 7.82 9.92
N ILE A 104 10.63 8.59 8.85
CA ILE A 104 9.67 9.51 8.26
C ILE A 104 9.74 9.42 6.74
N ALA A 105 8.58 9.39 6.09
CA ALA A 105 8.49 9.41 4.63
C ALA A 105 7.33 10.30 4.16
N PRO A 106 7.61 11.28 3.26
CA PRO A 106 6.59 11.97 2.49
C PRO A 106 6.23 11.16 1.24
N PHE A 107 4.95 10.98 0.97
CA PHE A 107 4.39 10.32 -0.22
C PHE A 107 3.51 11.32 -0.98
N LEU A 108 3.82 11.55 -2.25
CA LEU A 108 2.99 12.37 -3.12
C LEU A 108 1.82 11.52 -3.62
N VAL A 109 0.60 11.88 -3.19
CA VAL A 109 -0.57 11.04 -3.46
C VAL A 109 -1.33 11.56 -4.67
N HIS A 110 -1.41 10.72 -5.70
CA HIS A 110 -2.19 10.94 -6.91
C HIS A 110 -3.47 10.12 -6.88
N LEU A 111 -4.59 10.69 -7.29
CA LEU A 111 -5.80 9.94 -7.56
C LEU A 111 -5.73 9.28 -8.95
N ILE A 112 -6.65 8.36 -9.22
CA ILE A 112 -6.74 7.67 -10.52
C ILE A 112 -6.93 8.61 -11.72
N ASN A 113 -7.50 9.80 -11.52
CA ASN A 113 -7.63 10.84 -12.54
C ASN A 113 -6.37 11.73 -12.66
N HIS A 114 -5.27 11.31 -12.03
CA HIS A 114 -3.98 12.01 -11.95
C HIS A 114 -3.96 13.31 -11.12
N ASP A 115 -5.06 13.65 -10.45
CA ASP A 115 -5.08 14.79 -9.53
C ASP A 115 -4.22 14.53 -8.30
N VAL A 116 -3.37 15.48 -7.96
CA VAL A 116 -2.61 15.45 -6.70
C VAL A 116 -3.52 15.91 -5.57
N VAL A 117 -3.80 15.02 -4.62
CA VAL A 117 -4.61 15.35 -3.43
C VAL A 117 -3.78 15.93 -2.29
N GLY A 118 -2.47 15.73 -2.33
CA GLY A 118 -1.54 16.33 -1.39
C GLY A 118 -0.36 15.41 -1.08
N LEU A 119 0.37 15.81 -0.05
CA LEU A 119 1.50 15.05 0.47
C LEU A 119 1.08 14.36 1.77
N MET A 120 1.18 13.04 1.79
CA MET A 120 0.97 12.23 2.98
C MET A 120 2.30 11.94 3.65
N VAL A 121 2.46 12.37 4.89
CA VAL A 121 3.67 12.15 5.67
C VAL A 121 3.40 11.10 6.71
N VAL A 122 4.10 9.97 6.61
CA VAL A 122 3.98 8.86 7.54
C VAL A 122 5.24 8.78 8.40
N THR A 123 5.06 8.58 9.69
CA THR A 123 6.13 8.52 10.70
C THR A 123 6.04 7.27 11.55
N ASN A 124 7.19 6.77 12.01
CA ASN A 124 7.28 5.70 12.99
C ASN A 124 7.78 6.23 14.37
N GLN A 125 7.95 5.34 15.35
CA GLN A 125 8.39 5.69 16.71
C GLN A 125 9.85 6.17 16.81
N GLU A 126 10.65 5.95 15.78
CA GLU A 126 12.04 6.40 15.71
C GLU A 126 12.14 7.82 15.13
N ASN A 127 11.01 8.45 14.77
CA ASN A 127 11.02 9.81 14.24
C ASN A 127 11.41 10.83 15.32
N GLU A 128 12.57 11.45 15.15
CA GLU A 128 13.07 12.54 15.99
C GLU A 128 12.68 13.94 15.47
N ALA A 129 12.15 14.04 14.24
CA ALA A 129 11.78 15.32 13.67
C ALA A 129 10.50 15.86 14.33
N ALA A 130 10.61 17.04 14.95
CA ALA A 130 9.49 17.79 15.52
C ALA A 130 8.83 18.72 14.49
N ARG A 131 9.54 19.03 13.40
CA ARG A 131 9.05 19.90 12.33
C ARG A 131 9.67 19.53 10.99
N MET A 132 8.88 19.71 9.94
CA MET A 132 9.32 19.62 8.55
C MET A 132 9.05 20.94 7.83
N GLU A 133 10.00 21.35 7.01
CA GLU A 133 9.81 22.35 5.96
C GLU A 133 9.73 21.63 4.62
N ILE A 134 8.72 22.01 3.83
CA ILE A 134 8.57 21.55 2.45
C ILE A 134 8.63 22.79 1.57
N GLU A 135 9.62 22.87 0.69
CA GLU A 135 9.63 23.84 -0.38
C GLU A 135 8.89 23.22 -1.58
N VAL A 136 7.79 23.84 -1.99
CA VAL A 136 6.96 23.45 -3.13
C VAL A 136 6.96 24.59 -4.13
N ASN A 137 7.60 24.40 -5.28
CA ASN A 137 7.64 25.41 -6.34
C ASN A 137 8.12 26.80 -5.85
N GLY A 138 9.08 26.82 -4.91
CA GLY A 138 9.62 28.04 -4.29
C GLY A 138 8.83 28.57 -3.09
N GLN A 139 7.67 28.01 -2.76
CA GLN A 139 6.90 28.35 -1.56
C GLN A 139 7.25 27.39 -0.42
N THR A 140 7.59 27.92 0.76
CA THR A 140 7.89 27.09 1.93
C THR A 140 6.67 26.88 2.81
N LEU A 141 6.30 25.62 3.02
CA LEU A 141 5.31 25.19 3.99
C LEU A 141 6.01 24.64 5.22
N ARG A 142 5.53 25.01 6.41
CA ARG A 142 6.00 24.49 7.70
C ARG A 142 4.95 23.60 8.32
N GLN A 143 5.32 22.35 8.61
CA GLN A 143 4.43 21.39 9.23
C GLN A 143 4.99 20.89 10.55
N PRO A 144 4.26 21.02 11.68
CA PRO A 144 4.63 20.36 12.93
C PRO A 144 4.48 18.84 12.78
N LEU A 145 5.36 18.09 13.43
CA LEU A 145 5.37 16.63 13.46
C LEU A 145 5.35 16.12 14.88
N ASN A 146 4.81 14.92 15.05
CA ASN A 146 4.81 14.23 16.33
C ASN A 146 6.09 13.41 16.48
N VAL A 147 6.94 13.81 17.42
CA VAL A 147 8.17 13.08 17.76
C VAL A 147 7.82 11.77 18.46
N HIS A 148 8.55 10.70 18.14
CA HIS A 148 8.42 9.37 18.74
C HIS A 148 7.03 8.74 18.69
N LYS A 149 6.23 9.07 17.66
CA LYS A 149 4.87 8.55 17.51
C LYS A 149 4.63 8.03 16.11
N TYR A 150 3.87 6.94 16.02
CA TYR A 150 3.24 6.56 14.77
C TYR A 150 2.22 7.63 14.40
N SER A 151 2.38 8.29 13.27
CA SER A 151 1.44 9.32 12.84
C SER A 151 1.39 9.47 11.33
N VAL A 152 0.24 9.96 10.85
CA VAL A 152 -0.02 10.30 9.46
C VAL A 152 -0.44 11.76 9.44
N ASN A 153 0.21 12.57 8.60
CA ASN A 153 -0.14 13.97 8.39
C ASN A 153 -0.41 14.22 6.91
N TRP A 154 -1.53 14.85 6.60
CA TRP A 154 -1.88 15.26 5.24
C TRP A 154 -1.59 16.74 5.04
N ILE A 155 -0.84 17.05 4.00
CA ILE A 155 -0.44 18.43 3.68
C ILE A 155 -1.01 18.76 2.31
N LYS A 156 -1.84 19.80 2.28
CA LYS A 156 -2.33 20.37 1.03
C LYS A 156 -1.19 21.13 0.36
N LEU A 157 -0.86 20.77 -0.87
CA LEU A 157 0.16 21.45 -1.66
C LEU A 157 -0.48 22.67 -2.36
N PRO A 158 0.29 23.75 -2.60
CA PRO A 158 -0.12 24.82 -3.52
C PRO A 158 -0.31 24.25 -4.93
N GLU A 159 -0.91 25.02 -5.84
CA GLU A 159 -1.05 24.57 -7.22
C GLU A 159 0.31 24.31 -7.89
N ALA A 160 0.32 23.35 -8.80
CA ALA A 160 1.51 22.97 -9.54
C ALA A 160 1.91 24.07 -10.53
N ASN A 161 3.19 24.44 -10.57
CA ASN A 161 3.73 25.27 -11.64
C ASN A 161 3.92 24.41 -12.89
N ASN A 162 3.24 24.77 -13.97
CA ASN A 162 3.27 24.05 -15.26
C ASN A 162 2.93 22.54 -15.13
N GLY A 163 2.03 22.18 -14.21
CA GLY A 163 1.59 20.80 -14.01
C GLY A 163 2.62 19.90 -13.30
N SER A 164 3.69 20.46 -12.74
CA SER A 164 4.72 19.71 -12.01
C SER A 164 4.97 20.24 -10.59
N TYR A 165 5.43 19.37 -9.71
CA TYR A 165 5.85 19.70 -8.36
C TYR A 165 7.36 19.50 -8.23
N THR A 166 8.07 20.55 -7.82
CA THR A 166 9.43 20.42 -7.28
C THR A 166 9.35 20.48 -5.76
N LEU A 167 9.82 19.43 -5.09
CA LEU A 167 9.73 19.26 -3.65
C LEU A 167 11.14 19.16 -3.05
N LYS A 168 11.42 19.98 -2.03
CA LYS A 168 12.60 19.83 -1.17
C LYS A 168 12.17 19.73 0.27
N TYR A 169 12.89 18.96 1.06
CA TYR A 169 12.51 18.64 2.43
C TYR A 169 13.62 18.94 3.40
N ARG A 170 13.28 19.67 4.46
CA ARG A 170 14.19 19.85 5.59
C ARG A 170 13.49 19.45 6.88
N TYR A 171 14.18 18.64 7.68
CA TYR A 171 13.67 18.12 8.94
C TYR A 171 14.42 18.73 10.11
N TYR A 172 13.68 19.09 11.14
CA TYR A 172 14.21 19.77 12.32
C TYR A 172 13.84 19.01 13.60
N ASP A 173 14.76 18.98 14.56
CA ASP A 173 14.49 18.49 15.91
C ASP A 173 13.64 19.50 16.72
N ASP A 174 13.35 19.16 17.97
CA ASP A 174 12.59 19.99 18.92
C ASP A 174 13.30 21.29 19.34
N LYS A 175 14.63 21.35 19.17
CA LYS A 175 15.49 22.51 19.43
C LYS A 175 15.67 23.40 18.21
N GLY A 176 15.19 22.97 17.04
CA GLY A 176 15.31 23.68 15.77
C GLY A 176 16.62 23.42 15.01
N ASN A 177 17.40 22.41 15.40
CA ASN A 177 18.57 21.98 14.62
C ASN A 177 18.12 21.17 13.40
N VAL A 178 18.85 21.31 12.30
CA VAL A 178 18.60 20.52 11.08
C VAL A 178 19.05 19.08 11.31
N LEU A 179 18.14 18.14 11.19
CA LEU A 179 18.44 16.71 11.23
C LEU A 179 18.85 16.21 9.84
N ARG A 180 18.10 16.62 8.80
CA ARG A 180 18.29 16.18 7.41
C ARG A 180 17.80 17.25 6.43
N ASP A 181 18.43 17.32 5.27
CA ASP A 181 18.08 18.21 4.15
C ASP A 181 18.17 17.40 2.84
N TYR A 182 17.09 17.38 2.05
CA TYR A 182 16.92 16.60 0.82
C TYR A 182 16.36 17.45 -0.32
#